data_AF-A0AAD8EIT2-F1
#
_entry.id   AF-A0AAD8EIT2-F1
#
_cell.length_a   1.000
_cell.length_b   1.000
_cell.length_c   1.000
_cell.angle_alpha   90.00
_cell.angle_beta   90.00
_cell.angle_gamma   90.00
#
_symmetry.space_group_name_H-M   'P 1'
#
loop_
_entity.id
_entity.type
_entity.pdbx_description
1 polymer ?
#
loop_
_entity_poly.entity_id
_entity_poly.type
_entity_poly.pdbx_seq_one_letter_code
_entity_poly.pdbx_strand_id
1 'polypeptide(L)'
;MDLNPDAFHECLLYCGKWINKDLFATGGSDPNVIRIVDKNKGTSIAVVRGFPKGVYSVDSGPMRSRRSLAKKNVKYVTEATELPKIAFCAGKRIYEFYFK
;
A
#
# COMPACT_ATOMS: atom_id res chain seq x y z
N MET A 1 -9.32 10.56 22.32
CA MET A 1 -8.80 9.97 21.07
C MET A 1 -7.89 8.86 21.51
N ASP A 2 -8.31 7.61 21.34
CA ASP A 2 -7.53 6.47 21.80
C ASP A 2 -6.58 6.04 20.67
N LEU A 3 -5.28 6.14 20.96
CA LEU A 3 -4.22 5.70 20.06
C LEU A 3 -3.96 4.22 20.33
N ASN A 4 -4.73 3.35 19.69
CA ASN A 4 -4.47 1.92 19.73
C ASN A 4 -3.43 1.58 18.65
N PRO A 5 -2.20 1.19 19.02
CA PRO A 5 -1.19 0.79 18.05
C PRO A 5 -1.64 -0.48 17.32
N ASP A 6 -1.24 -0.62 16.05
CA ASP A 6 -1.51 -1.84 15.31
C ASP A 6 -0.65 -3.02 15.80
N ALA A 7 -0.93 -4.22 15.29
CA ALA A 7 -0.23 -5.43 15.70
C ALA A 7 1.28 -5.45 15.37
N PHE A 8 1.82 -4.47 14.64
CA PHE A 8 3.20 -4.42 14.16
C PHE A 8 4.06 -3.45 14.98
N HIS A 9 3.96 -3.55 16.30
CA HIS A 9 4.61 -2.64 17.25
C HIS A 9 6.14 -2.69 17.22
N GLU A 10 6.77 -3.77 16.75
CA GLU A 10 8.23 -3.88 16.63
C GLU A 10 8.78 -3.28 15.32
N CYS A 11 7.90 -2.95 14.37
CA CYS A 11 8.29 -2.50 13.03
C CYS A 11 8.48 -0.98 13.00
N LEU A 12 9.71 -0.53 12.75
CA LEU A 12 9.96 0.90 12.52
C LEU A 12 9.40 1.31 11.17
N LEU A 13 8.49 2.28 11.15
CA LEU A 13 7.90 2.82 9.93
C LEU A 13 8.67 4.05 9.47
N TYR A 14 9.11 4.05 8.21
CA TYR A 14 9.94 5.13 7.64
C TYR A 14 9.19 5.98 6.64
N CYS A 15 8.18 5.43 5.98
CA CYS A 15 7.42 6.12 4.97
C CYS A 15 5.96 5.69 4.99
N GLY A 16 5.09 6.58 4.54
CA GLY A 16 3.69 6.24 4.32
C GLY A 16 3.00 7.19 3.34
N LYS A 17 1.94 6.69 2.70
CA LYS A 17 1.19 7.39 1.67
C LYS A 17 -0.27 6.94 1.68
N TRP A 18 -1.19 7.90 1.68
CA TRP A 18 -2.60 7.62 1.43
C TRP A 18 -2.81 7.10 0.00
N ILE A 19 -3.46 5.94 -0.12
CA ILE A 19 -3.86 5.36 -1.40
C ILE A 19 -5.21 5.95 -1.80
N ASN A 20 -6.14 5.99 -0.86
CA ASN A 20 -7.45 6.62 -0.99
C ASN A 20 -7.91 7.10 0.40
N LYS A 21 -9.21 7.36 0.58
CA LYS A 21 -9.76 7.82 1.86
C LYS A 21 -9.67 6.80 2.99
N ASP A 22 -9.56 5.50 2.71
CA ASP A 22 -9.65 4.40 3.68
C ASP A 22 -8.34 3.60 3.83
N LEU A 23 -7.51 3.60 2.79
CA LEU A 23 -6.31 2.78 2.68
C LEU A 23 -5.04 3.62 2.76
N PHE A 24 -4.13 3.19 3.63
CA PHE A 24 -2.82 3.79 3.84
C PHE A 24 -1.71 2.77 3.54
N ALA A 25 -0.77 3.11 2.67
CA ALA A 25 0.44 2.34 2.48
C ALA A 25 1.51 2.80 3.47
N THR A 26 2.20 1.87 4.12
CA THR A 26 3.34 2.18 5.00
C THR A 26 4.49 1.19 4.78
N GLY A 27 5.71 1.68 4.88
CA GLY A 27 6.94 0.89 4.72
C GLY A 27 7.87 1.03 5.92
N GLY A 28 8.69 0.02 6.18
CA GLY A 28 9.55 -0.02 7.37
C GLY A 28 10.60 -1.12 7.40
N SER A 29 11.26 -1.25 8.56
CA SER A 29 12.22 -2.33 8.88
C SER A 29 11.64 -3.34 9.87
N ASP A 30 12.23 -4.53 9.92
CA ASP A 30 11.80 -5.68 10.74
C ASP A 30 10.38 -6.23 10.46
N PRO A 31 10.27 -7.25 9.57
CA PRO A 31 11.30 -7.84 8.70
C PRO A 31 11.31 -7.20 7.30
N ASN A 32 11.62 -5.90 7.20
CA ASN A 32 11.64 -5.12 5.97
C ASN A 32 10.33 -5.26 5.18
N VAL A 33 9.38 -4.37 5.46
CA VAL A 33 7.98 -4.60 5.14
C VAL A 33 7.37 -3.44 4.36
N ILE A 34 6.41 -3.77 3.50
CA ILE A 34 5.38 -2.83 3.04
C ILE A 34 4.01 -3.38 3.43
N ARG A 35 3.13 -2.50 3.89
CA ARG A 35 1.81 -2.84 4.42
C ARG A 35 0.76 -1.91 3.83
N ILE A 36 -0.43 -2.45 3.60
CA ILE A 36 -1.64 -1.69 3.34
C ILE A 36 -2.53 -1.80 4.55
N VAL A 37 -2.78 -0.67 5.20
CA VAL A 37 -3.60 -0.54 6.40
C VAL A 37 -4.97 -0.01 5.99
N ASP A 38 -6.02 -0.69 6.44
CA ASP A 38 -7.39 -0.19 6.37
C ASP A 38 -7.69 0.58 7.66
N LYS A 39 -7.88 1.89 7.53
CA LYS A 39 -8.10 2.78 8.69
C LYS A 39 -9.36 2.41 9.47
N ASN A 40 -10.39 1.89 8.80
CA ASN A 40 -11.69 1.62 9.42
C ASN A 40 -11.64 0.33 10.23
N LYS A 41 -10.78 -0.61 9.84
CA LYS A 41 -10.56 -1.88 10.55
C LYS A 41 -9.43 -1.82 11.56
N GLY A 42 -8.60 -0.77 11.53
CA GLY A 42 -7.40 -0.68 12.36
C GLY A 42 -6.40 -1.82 12.14
N THR A 43 -6.42 -2.44 10.95
CA THR A 43 -5.59 -3.63 10.66
C THR A 43 -4.98 -3.57 9.27
N SER A 44 -3.88 -4.30 9.09
CA SER A 44 -3.24 -4.46 7.78
C SER A 44 -4.02 -5.47 6.94
N ILE A 45 -4.49 -5.05 5.76
CA ILE A 45 -5.19 -5.90 4.79
C ILE A 45 -4.24 -6.57 3.79
N ALA A 46 -3.01 -6.04 3.66
CA ALA A 46 -1.95 -6.65 2.87
C ALA A 46 -0.59 -6.37 3.51
N VAL A 47 0.28 -7.38 3.51
CA VAL A 47 1.59 -7.33 4.16
C VAL A 47 2.57 -8.10 3.31
N VAL A 48 3.63 -7.45 2.85
CA VAL A 48 4.74 -8.10 2.14
C VAL A 48 6.02 -7.82 2.91
N ARG A 49 6.73 -8.90 3.25
CA ARG A 49 7.89 -8.93 4.15
C ARG A 49 9.09 -9.55 3.44
N GLY A 50 10.27 -9.42 4.04
CA GLY A 50 11.47 -10.09 3.56
C GLY A 50 12.17 -9.36 2.42
N PHE A 51 11.96 -8.05 2.28
CA PHE A 51 12.77 -7.28 1.35
C PHE A 51 14.25 -7.29 1.80
N PRO A 52 15.23 -7.18 0.87
CA PRO A 52 16.65 -7.23 1.24
C PRO A 52 17.08 -6.15 2.24
N LYS A 53 16.38 -5.02 2.27
CA LYS A 53 16.54 -3.91 3.23
C LYS A 53 15.18 -3.22 3.44
N GLY A 54 15.12 -2.30 4.40
CA GLY A 54 13.92 -1.54 4.72
C GLY A 54 13.32 -0.79 3.53
N VAL A 55 12.02 -0.50 3.64
CA VAL A 55 11.27 0.31 2.67
C VAL A 55 11.34 1.78 3.10
N TYR A 56 11.92 2.63 2.26
CA TYR A 56 12.26 4.02 2.62
C TYR A 56 11.38 5.07 1.94
N SER A 57 10.68 4.70 0.87
CA SER A 57 9.76 5.59 0.18
C SER A 57 8.68 4.77 -0.52
N VAL A 58 7.48 5.31 -0.56
CA VAL A 58 6.30 4.75 -1.22
C VAL A 58 5.53 5.88 -1.89
N ASP A 59 5.07 5.64 -3.10
CA ASP A 59 4.20 6.56 -3.83
C ASP A 59 3.09 5.84 -4.58
N SER A 60 2.00 6.56 -4.80
CA SER A 60 0.83 6.08 -5.53
C SER A 60 0.75 6.74 -6.90
N GLY A 61 0.47 5.91 -7.91
CA GLY A 61 0.08 6.41 -9.22
C GLY A 61 -1.29 7.08 -9.19
N PRO A 62 -1.76 7.60 -10.33
CA PRO A 62 -3.09 8.20 -10.41
C PRO A 62 -4.18 7.15 -10.16
N MET A 63 -5.24 7.54 -9.44
CA MET A 63 -6.46 6.76 -9.30
C MET A 63 -7.02 6.43 -10.67
N ARG A 64 -7.51 5.19 -10.84
CA ARG A 64 -8.11 4.76 -12.10
C ARG A 64 -9.58 5.09 -12.06
N SER A 65 -10.02 6.02 -12.91
CA SER A 65 -11.44 6.29 -13.05
C SER A 65 -12.13 5.13 -13.77
N ARG A 66 -13.41 4.89 -13.44
CA ARG A 66 -14.27 3.96 -14.18
C ARG A 66 -14.24 4.21 -15.70
N ARG A 67 -14.17 5.48 -16.11
CA ARG A 67 -14.02 5.88 -17.52
C ARG A 67 -12.68 5.43 -18.12
N SER A 68 -11.59 5.53 -17.37
CA SER A 68 -10.27 5.03 -17.79
C SER A 68 -10.20 3.50 -17.89
N LEU A 69 -10.93 2.80 -17.01
CA LEU A 69 -11.03 1.33 -17.01
C LEU A 69 -11.89 0.82 -18.17
N ALA A 70 -13.01 1.47 -18.45
CA ALA A 70 -13.88 1.14 -19.58
C ALA A 70 -13.14 1.23 -20.93
N LYS A 71 -12.28 2.25 -21.11
CA LYS A 71 -11.41 2.37 -22.30
C LYS A 71 -10.39 1.23 -22.45
N LYS A 72 -10.10 0.49 -21.39
CA LYS A 72 -9.15 -0.65 -21.38
C LYS A 72 -9.84 -2.01 -21.50
N ASN A 73 -11.12 -2.07 -21.89
CA ASN A 73 -11.90 -3.31 -21.99
C ASN A 73 -11.94 -4.13 -20.69
N VAL A 74 -11.86 -3.47 -19.53
CA VAL A 74 -12.01 -4.13 -18.24
C VAL A 74 -13.49 -4.51 -18.07
N LYS A 75 -13.81 -5.81 -18.20
CA LYS A 75 -15.19 -6.33 -18.16
C LYS A 75 -15.87 -6.14 -16.80
N TYR A 76 -15.10 -6.18 -15.70
CA TYR A 76 -15.62 -6.05 -14.33
C TYR A 76 -14.83 -4.99 -13.56
N VAL A 77 -15.52 -3.92 -13.16
CA VAL A 77 -14.95 -2.87 -12.31
C VAL A 77 -15.26 -3.23 -10.86
N THR A 78 -14.21 -3.40 -10.07
CA THR A 78 -14.26 -3.64 -8.63
C THR A 78 -13.53 -2.50 -7.93
N GLU A 79 -13.74 -2.34 -6.63
CA GLU A 79 -13.00 -1.36 -5.85
C GLU A 79 -11.48 -1.54 -6.00
N ALA A 80 -11.01 -2.80 -6.03
CA ALA A 80 -9.61 -3.14 -6.26
C ALA A 80 -9.09 -2.68 -7.64
N THR A 81 -9.89 -2.76 -8.71
CA THR A 81 -9.41 -2.35 -10.05
C THR A 81 -9.36 -0.83 -10.23
N GLU A 82 -10.07 -0.06 -9.39
CA GLU A 82 -10.03 1.40 -9.34
C GLU A 82 -8.81 1.93 -8.55
N LEU A 83 -8.21 1.11 -7.68
CA LEU A 83 -7.03 1.48 -6.91
C LEU A 83 -5.80 1.74 -7.81
N PRO A 84 -4.92 2.68 -7.40
CA PRO A 84 -3.76 3.02 -8.18
C PRO A 84 -2.70 1.91 -8.08
N LYS A 85 -1.75 1.93 -9.03
CA LYS A 85 -0.50 1.19 -8.82
C LYS A 85 0.28 1.85 -7.68
N ILE A 86 0.98 1.05 -6.90
CA ILE A 86 1.88 1.54 -5.86
C ILE A 86 3.31 1.20 -6.27
N ALA A 87 4.20 2.19 -6.16
CA ALA A 87 5.63 2.03 -6.33
C ALA A 87 6.33 2.32 -5.01
N PHE A 88 7.40 1.59 -4.71
CA PHE A 88 8.19 1.79 -3.50
C PHE A 88 9.64 1.38 -3.71
N CYS A 89 10.54 1.91 -2.90
CA CYS A 89 11.94 1.51 -2.89
C CYS A 89 12.26 0.71 -1.62
N ALA A 90 12.98 -0.40 -1.80
CA ALA A 90 13.54 -1.18 -0.69
C ALA A 90 15.02 -1.47 -0.97
N GLY A 91 15.90 -0.92 -0.12
CA GLY A 91 17.34 -0.94 -0.37
C GLY A 91 17.72 -0.27 -1.69
N LYS A 92 18.24 -1.05 -2.64
CA LYS A 92 18.70 -0.58 -3.96
C LYS A 92 17.72 -0.89 -5.09
N ARG A 93 16.52 -1.36 -4.77
CA ARG A 93 15.54 -1.86 -5.76
C ARG A 93 14.24 -1.07 -5.68
N ILE A 94 13.63 -0.87 -6.85
CA ILE A 94 12.29 -0.31 -7.00
C ILE A 94 11.34 -1.45 -7.29
N TYR A 95 10.19 -1.43 -6.64
CA TYR A 95 9.15 -2.43 -6.77
C TYR A 95 7.84 -1.75 -7.14
N GLU A 96 6.98 -2.45 -7.86
CA GLU A 96 5.58 -2.05 -8.06
C GLU A 96 4.64 -3.19 -7.67
N PHE A 97 3.47 -2.85 -7.12
CA PHE A 97 2.36 -3.78 -6.99
C PHE A 97 1.02 -3.14 -7.37
N TYR A 98 0.06 -3.99 -7.64
CA TYR A 98 -1.29 -3.62 -8.02
C TYR A 98 -2.30 -4.54 -7.32
N PHE A 99 -3.47 -3.99 -7.06
CA PHE A 99 -4.61 -4.73 -6.53
C PHE A 99 -5.25 -5.52 -7.68
N LYS A 100 -5.53 -6.81 -7.46
CA LYS A 100 -6.17 -7.72 -8.43
C LYS A 100 -7.65 -7.82 -8.15
#